data_AF-A0A930KLY1-F1
#
_entry.id   AF-A0A930KLY1-F1
#
_cell.length_a   1.000
_cell.length_b   1.000
_cell.length_c   1.000
_cell.angle_alpha   90.00
_cell.angle_beta   90.00
_cell.angle_gamma   90.00
#
_symmetry.space_group_name_H-M   'P 1'
#
loop_
_entity.id
_entity.type
_entity.pdbx_description
1 polymer ?
#
loop_
_entity_poly.entity_id
_entity_poly.type
_entity_poly.pdbx_seq_one_letter_code
_entity_poly.pdbx_strand_id
1 'polypeptide(L)'
;MYKNIIKPILFLLTPDFTHKLTIFCGRLAQAFPPVRWAIRKLWNFQDKSLQQEIDGVVFNNPIGLSAGFDKNVQLSPLMEDVGFGFASGGSVTMEPRRGNLRPWFHRLPNTKSVVVYAGMPNYGLEKISDYIELN
;
A
#
# COMPACT_ATOMS: atom_id res chain seq x y z
N MET A 1 14.12 -12.82 -8.65
CA MET A 1 13.88 -11.55 -9.38
C MET A 1 13.84 -10.32 -8.48
N TYR A 2 12.89 -10.18 -7.53
CA TYR A 2 12.73 -8.95 -6.72
C TYR A 2 14.01 -8.51 -5.98
N LYS A 3 14.60 -9.41 -5.16
CA LYS A 3 15.76 -9.08 -4.31
C LYS A 3 17.01 -8.68 -5.10
N ASN A 4 17.21 -9.25 -6.28
CA ASN A 4 18.48 -9.15 -7.03
C ASN A 4 18.43 -8.15 -8.19
N ILE A 5 17.25 -7.74 -8.64
CA ILE A 5 17.09 -6.83 -9.80
C ILE A 5 16.25 -5.63 -9.42
N ILE A 6 14.98 -5.85 -9.04
CA ILE A 6 14.03 -4.77 -8.79
C ILE A 6 14.47 -3.93 -7.59
N LYS A 7 14.78 -4.55 -6.45
CA LYS A 7 15.16 -3.84 -5.23
C LYS A 7 16.42 -2.98 -5.42
N PRO A 8 17.55 -3.48 -5.99
CA PRO A 8 18.71 -2.64 -6.28
C PRO A 8 18.38 -1.42 -7.14
N ILE A 9 17.59 -1.57 -8.20
CA ILE A 9 17.17 -0.45 -9.07
C ILE A 9 16.35 0.58 -8.28
N LEU A 10 15.38 0.14 -7.49
CA LEU A 10 14.58 1.04 -6.63
C LEU A 10 15.42 1.73 -5.53
N PHE A 11 16.56 1.15 -5.17
CA PHE A 11 17.48 1.72 -4.19
C PHE A 11 18.42 2.78 -4.79
N LEU A 12 18.50 2.88 -6.12
CA LEU A 12 19.13 4.02 -6.82
C LEU A 12 18.24 5.27 -6.81
N LEU A 13 16.93 5.10 -6.59
CA LEU A 13 15.95 6.18 -6.53
C LEU A 13 15.78 6.72 -5.10
N THR A 14 15.38 8.00 -4.97
CA THR A 14 15.04 8.55 -3.66
C THR A 14 13.85 7.78 -3.04
N PRO A 15 13.80 7.62 -1.71
CA PRO A 15 12.70 6.91 -1.05
C PRO A 15 11.32 7.52 -1.34
N ASP A 16 11.21 8.85 -1.29
CA ASP A 16 10.02 9.61 -1.64
C ASP A 16 9.53 9.34 -3.07
N PHE A 17 10.43 9.39 -4.05
CA PHE A 17 10.09 9.13 -5.45
C PHE A 17 9.72 7.67 -5.66
N THR A 18 10.46 6.74 -5.04
CA THR A 18 10.16 5.31 -5.11
C THR A 18 8.75 5.03 -4.63
N HIS A 19 8.38 5.58 -3.47
CA HIS A 19 7.04 5.38 -2.92
C HIS A 19 5.95 5.96 -3.86
N LYS A 20 6.16 7.19 -4.37
CA LYS A 20 5.25 7.79 -5.35
C LYS A 20 5.09 6.92 -6.60
N LEU A 21 6.20 6.40 -7.13
CA LEU A 21 6.21 5.51 -8.28
C LEU A 21 5.49 4.19 -7.99
N THR A 22 5.70 3.59 -6.81
CA THR A 22 4.99 2.37 -6.40
C THR A 22 3.48 2.57 -6.35
N ILE A 23 3.00 3.67 -5.77
CA ILE A 23 1.56 3.98 -5.76
C ILE A 23 1.03 4.18 -7.18
N PHE A 24 1.76 4.91 -8.03
CA PHE A 24 1.38 5.12 -9.42
C PHE A 24 1.29 3.80 -10.22
N CYS A 25 2.34 2.98 -10.17
CA CYS A 25 2.35 1.68 -10.84
C CYS A 25 1.25 0.75 -10.30
N GLY A 26 0.99 0.77 -8.99
CA GLY A 26 -0.11 0.02 -8.39
C GLY A 26 -1.46 0.42 -8.96
N ARG A 27 -1.73 1.72 -9.09
CA ARG A 27 -2.98 2.21 -9.71
C ARG A 27 -3.12 1.77 -11.17
N LEU A 28 -2.03 1.80 -11.94
CA LEU A 28 -2.04 1.29 -13.32
C LEU A 28 -2.30 -0.21 -13.37
N ALA A 29 -1.65 -0.99 -12.51
CA ALA A 29 -1.85 -2.43 -12.42
C ALA A 29 -3.30 -2.77 -12.05
N GLN A 30 -3.88 -2.00 -11.12
CA GLN A 30 -5.28 -2.14 -10.71
C GLN A 30 -6.26 -1.76 -11.82
N ALA A 31 -5.94 -0.79 -12.66
CA ALA A 31 -6.83 -0.38 -13.75
C ALA A 31 -6.92 -1.40 -14.89
N PHE A 32 -6.02 -2.40 -14.94
CA PHE A 32 -5.96 -3.36 -16.04
C PHE A 32 -6.27 -4.81 -15.57
N PRO A 33 -7.48 -5.34 -15.84
CA PRO A 33 -7.92 -6.64 -15.30
C PRO A 33 -7.00 -7.84 -15.59
N PRO A 34 -6.37 -7.98 -16.79
CA PRO A 34 -5.45 -9.08 -17.03
C PRO A 34 -4.21 -9.04 -16.11
N VAL A 35 -3.73 -7.85 -15.77
CA VAL A 35 -2.60 -7.69 -14.84
C VAL A 35 -3.03 -8.05 -13.41
N ARG A 36 -4.21 -7.60 -12.96
CA ARG A 36 -4.78 -8.02 -11.66
C ARG A 36 -4.92 -9.53 -11.55
N TRP A 37 -5.47 -10.17 -12.59
CA TRP A 37 -5.60 -11.63 -12.66
C TRP A 37 -4.24 -12.34 -12.53
N ALA A 38 -3.23 -11.87 -13.27
CA ALA A 38 -1.90 -12.44 -13.21
C ALA A 38 -1.26 -12.27 -11.81
N ILE A 39 -1.41 -11.09 -11.20
CA ILE A 39 -0.95 -10.81 -9.83
C ILE A 39 -1.62 -11.75 -8.84
N ARG A 40 -2.95 -11.85 -8.88
CA ARG A 40 -3.73 -12.74 -8.03
C ARG A 40 -3.27 -14.18 -8.17
N LYS A 41 -3.07 -14.66 -9.41
CA LYS A 41 -2.64 -16.04 -9.65
C LYS A 41 -1.22 -16.34 -9.14
N LEU A 42 -0.33 -15.35 -9.17
CA LEU A 42 1.08 -15.53 -8.81
C LEU A 42 1.36 -15.29 -7.33
N TRP A 43 0.65 -14.36 -6.67
CA TRP A 43 0.99 -13.88 -5.33
C TRP A 43 -0.07 -14.19 -4.27
N ASN A 44 -1.33 -14.36 -4.66
CA ASN A 44 -2.41 -14.57 -3.69
C ASN A 44 -2.41 -16.01 -3.15
N PHE A 45 -1.71 -16.23 -2.04
CA PHE A 45 -1.71 -17.48 -1.30
C PHE A 45 -2.88 -17.51 -0.31
N GLN A 46 -3.65 -18.60 -0.32
CA GLN A 46 -4.82 -18.81 0.53
C GLN A 46 -4.80 -20.21 1.12
N ASP A 47 -5.02 -20.31 2.43
CA ASP A 47 -5.14 -21.56 3.16
C ASP A 47 -6.17 -21.39 4.28
N LYS A 48 -7.13 -22.31 4.39
CA LYS A 48 -8.19 -22.25 5.42
C LYS A 48 -7.63 -22.25 6.84
N SER A 49 -6.45 -22.85 7.05
CA SER A 49 -5.78 -22.85 8.36
C SER A 49 -5.29 -21.48 8.81
N LEU A 50 -5.19 -20.51 7.88
CA LEU A 50 -4.79 -19.13 8.19
C LEU A 50 -6.00 -18.22 8.47
N GLN A 51 -7.22 -18.69 8.24
CA GLN A 51 -8.42 -17.89 8.41
C GLN A 51 -8.65 -17.54 9.89
N GLN A 52 -9.04 -16.30 10.15
CA GLN A 52 -9.33 -15.80 11.49
C GLN A 52 -10.67 -15.08 11.50
N GLU A 53 -11.46 -15.26 12.56
CA GLU A 53 -12.63 -14.44 12.85
C GLU A 53 -12.33 -13.60 14.08
N ILE A 54 -12.40 -12.27 13.94
CA ILE A 54 -12.14 -11.32 15.01
C ILE A 54 -13.27 -10.29 14.99
N ASP A 55 -13.96 -10.12 16.11
CA ASP A 55 -15.10 -9.20 16.26
C ASP A 55 -16.17 -9.33 15.15
N GLY A 56 -16.43 -10.56 14.70
CA GLY A 56 -17.41 -10.88 13.65
C GLY A 56 -16.93 -10.59 12.21
N VAL A 57 -15.67 -10.18 12.02
CA VAL A 57 -15.05 -10.00 10.71
C VAL A 57 -14.15 -11.20 10.40
N VAL A 58 -14.35 -11.77 9.21
CA VAL A 58 -13.56 -12.91 8.73
C VAL A 58 -12.38 -12.41 7.89
N PHE A 59 -11.17 -12.66 8.36
CA PHE A 59 -9.92 -12.40 7.66
C PHE A 59 -9.39 -13.68 7.03
N ASN A 60 -9.08 -13.62 5.74
CA ASN A 60 -8.61 -14.79 4.99
C ASN A 60 -7.24 -15.30 5.46
N ASN A 61 -6.41 -14.41 6.01
CA ASN A 61 -5.12 -14.72 6.62
C ASN A 61 -4.73 -13.61 7.63
N PRO A 62 -3.78 -13.84 8.54
CA PRO A 62 -3.42 -12.87 9.58
C PRO A 62 -2.49 -11.75 9.09
N ILE A 63 -2.13 -11.71 7.81
CA ILE A 63 -1.13 -10.78 7.28
C ILE A 63 -1.84 -9.57 6.68
N GLY A 64 -1.63 -8.41 7.28
CA GLY A 64 -2.17 -7.15 6.80
C GLY A 64 -1.13 -6.13 6.33
N LEU A 65 -1.56 -5.24 5.44
CA LEU A 65 -0.80 -4.04 5.12
C LEU A 65 -1.16 -2.91 6.10
N SER A 66 -0.16 -2.35 6.77
CA SER A 66 -0.37 -1.27 7.73
C SER A 66 -0.72 0.06 7.05
N ALA A 67 -1.41 0.92 7.81
CA ALA A 67 -1.61 2.32 7.44
C ALA A 67 -0.28 3.06 7.18
N GLY A 68 -0.37 4.16 6.45
CA GLY A 68 0.77 5.00 6.07
C GLY A 68 1.41 4.60 4.74
N PHE A 69 1.19 3.38 4.23
CA PHE A 69 1.58 3.00 2.88
C PHE A 69 0.64 3.64 1.84
N ASP A 70 -0.64 3.31 1.85
CA ASP A 70 -1.62 3.90 0.94
C ASP A 70 -2.52 4.92 1.68
N LYS A 71 -1.99 6.14 1.76
CA LYS A 71 -2.60 7.21 2.58
C LYS A 71 -3.95 7.70 2.07
N ASN A 72 -4.28 7.43 0.82
CA ASN A 72 -5.52 7.88 0.19
C ASN A 72 -6.35 6.70 -0.37
N VAL A 73 -6.07 5.47 0.07
CA VAL A 73 -6.85 4.26 -0.27
C VAL A 73 -6.96 4.01 -1.78
N GLN A 74 -5.92 4.34 -2.54
CA GLN A 74 -5.86 4.24 -4.00
C GLN A 74 -5.63 2.82 -4.54
N LEU A 75 -5.28 1.85 -3.69
CA LEU A 75 -4.80 0.52 -4.08
C LEU A 75 -5.61 -0.63 -3.47
N SER A 76 -6.77 -0.36 -2.88
CA SER A 76 -7.55 -1.37 -2.13
C SER A 76 -7.79 -2.66 -2.94
N PRO A 77 -8.33 -2.63 -4.17
CA PRO A 77 -8.50 -3.83 -4.97
C PRO A 77 -7.20 -4.59 -5.28
N LEU A 78 -6.10 -3.87 -5.51
CA LEU A 78 -4.80 -4.49 -5.75
C LEU A 78 -4.23 -5.15 -4.48
N MET A 79 -4.46 -4.59 -3.30
CA MET A 79 -3.96 -5.19 -2.05
C MET A 79 -4.61 -6.55 -1.77
N GLU A 80 -5.89 -6.70 -2.12
CA GLU A 80 -6.57 -8.00 -2.12
C GLU A 80 -5.93 -8.97 -3.13
N ASP A 81 -5.64 -8.53 -4.36
CA ASP A 81 -4.98 -9.38 -5.36
C ASP A 81 -3.58 -9.82 -4.95
N VAL A 82 -2.84 -8.98 -4.23
CA VAL A 82 -1.51 -9.34 -3.69
C VAL A 82 -1.63 -10.44 -2.63
N GLY A 83 -2.78 -10.59 -1.98
CA GLY A 83 -3.07 -11.66 -1.02
C GLY A 83 -3.03 -11.24 0.45
N PHE A 84 -3.07 -9.93 0.74
CA PHE A 84 -3.23 -9.48 2.13
C PHE A 84 -4.62 -9.90 2.67
N GLY A 85 -4.66 -10.36 3.92
CA GLY A 85 -5.91 -10.67 4.62
C GLY A 85 -6.70 -9.41 4.98
N PHE A 86 -6.00 -8.28 5.16
CA PHE A 86 -6.57 -6.95 5.30
C PHE A 86 -5.58 -5.86 4.89
N ALA A 87 -6.06 -4.66 4.60
CA ALA A 87 -5.22 -3.50 4.37
C ALA A 87 -5.84 -2.28 5.06
N SER A 88 -5.02 -1.56 5.83
CA SER A 88 -5.44 -0.32 6.47
C SER A 88 -4.99 0.87 5.63
N GLY A 89 -5.93 1.68 5.16
CA GLY A 89 -5.66 2.94 4.48
C GLY A 89 -5.33 4.09 5.44
N GLY A 90 -4.91 5.23 4.89
CA GLY A 90 -4.69 6.46 5.67
C GLY A 90 -3.27 6.62 6.23
N SER A 91 -3.03 7.44 7.25
CA SER A 91 -4.02 8.18 8.05
C SER A 91 -4.70 9.32 7.26
N VAL A 92 -6.01 9.43 7.44
CA VAL A 92 -6.86 10.48 6.84
C VAL A 92 -7.08 11.59 7.86
N THR A 93 -7.11 12.84 7.40
CA THR A 93 -7.53 13.99 8.20
C THR A 93 -8.83 14.55 7.63
N MET A 94 -9.60 15.31 8.43
CA MET A 94 -10.83 15.96 7.97
C MET A 94 -10.56 16.78 6.70
N GLU A 95 -9.61 17.72 6.80
CA GLU A 95 -9.14 18.55 5.69
C GLU A 95 -7.93 17.93 4.98
N PRO A 96 -7.69 18.22 3.69
CA PRO A 96 -6.48 17.82 3.00
C PRO A 96 -5.23 18.37 3.67
N ARG A 97 -4.20 17.53 3.82
CA ARG A 97 -2.94 17.91 4.47
C ARG A 97 -1.77 17.69 3.52
N ARG A 98 -0.94 18.71 3.35
CA ARG A 98 0.27 18.63 2.51
C ARG A 98 1.37 17.74 3.10
N GLY A 99 1.38 17.56 4.42
CA GLY A 99 2.47 16.93 5.15
C GLY A 99 3.59 17.91 5.53
N ASN A 100 4.68 17.37 6.04
CA ASN A 100 5.87 18.15 6.40
C ASN A 100 6.66 18.59 5.14
N LEU A 101 7.67 19.45 5.31
CA LEU A 101 8.66 19.68 4.25
C LEU A 101 9.42 18.37 3.93
N ARG A 102 9.68 18.14 2.65
CA ARG A 102 10.41 16.96 2.17
C ARG A 102 11.92 17.10 2.41
N PRO A 103 12.68 15.99 2.51
CA PRO A 103 12.29 14.59 2.28
C PRO A 103 11.51 13.96 3.46
N TRP A 104 10.59 13.05 3.16
CA TRP A 104 9.79 12.37 4.20
C TRP A 104 10.38 11.04 4.66
N PHE A 105 11.14 10.37 3.80
CA PHE A 105 11.57 9.02 4.05
C PHE A 105 13.09 8.91 3.96
N HIS A 106 13.70 8.32 4.98
CA HIS A 106 15.11 7.97 4.98
C HIS A 106 15.28 6.47 5.21
N ARG A 107 15.98 5.78 4.32
CA ARG A 107 16.21 4.33 4.41
C ARG A 107 17.46 4.05 5.23
N LEU A 108 17.42 3.02 6.08
CA LEU A 108 18.54 2.50 6.85
C LEU A 108 18.79 1.04 6.41
N PRO A 109 19.52 0.78 5.31
CA PRO A 109 19.60 -0.56 4.71
C PRO A 109 20.22 -1.62 5.61
N ASN A 110 21.24 -1.24 6.39
CA ASN A 110 21.97 -2.16 7.27
C ASN A 110 21.09 -2.75 8.37
N THR A 111 20.14 -1.96 8.89
CA THR A 111 19.18 -2.38 9.93
C THR A 111 17.82 -2.78 9.37
N LYS A 112 17.65 -2.74 8.04
CA LYS A 112 16.37 -2.99 7.34
C LYS A 112 15.24 -2.08 7.86
N SER A 113 15.55 -0.81 8.15
CA SER A 113 14.61 0.14 8.75
C SER A 113 14.35 1.35 7.86
N VAL A 114 13.34 2.15 8.22
CA VAL A 114 13.02 3.42 7.59
C VAL A 114 12.66 4.45 8.66
N VAL A 115 13.14 5.68 8.51
CA VAL A 115 12.69 6.84 9.29
C VAL A 115 11.62 7.57 8.48
N VAL A 116 10.50 7.90 9.12
CA VAL A 116 9.33 8.53 8.48
C VAL A 116 9.03 9.87 9.15
N TYR A 117 9.06 10.94 8.37
CA TYR A 117 8.73 12.32 8.79
C TYR A 117 7.68 12.93 7.84
N ALA A 118 6.65 12.16 7.48
CA ALA A 118 5.70 12.60 6.45
C ALA A 118 4.70 13.66 6.92
N GLY A 119 4.31 13.66 8.20
CA GLY A 119 3.36 14.63 8.75
C GLY A 119 1.91 14.44 8.27
N MET A 120 1.45 13.18 8.14
CA MET A 120 0.09 12.80 7.70
C MET A 120 -0.38 13.46 6.38
N PRO A 121 0.38 13.39 5.27
CA PRO A 121 -0.05 13.95 4.00
C PRO A 121 -1.18 13.11 3.40
N ASN A 122 -2.31 13.73 3.09
CA ASN A 122 -3.48 13.04 2.55
C ASN A 122 -4.43 14.03 1.81
N TYR A 123 -5.39 13.50 1.08
CA TYR A 123 -6.34 14.27 0.25
C TYR A 123 -7.57 14.79 0.99
N GLY A 124 -7.69 14.56 2.30
CA GLY A 124 -8.87 14.93 3.09
C GLY A 124 -9.95 13.85 3.07
N LEU A 125 -10.85 13.90 4.05
CA LEU A 125 -11.87 12.88 4.25
C LEU A 125 -12.82 12.79 3.05
N GLU A 126 -13.42 13.92 2.66
CA GLU A 126 -14.41 14.00 1.57
C GLU A 126 -13.90 13.32 0.30
N LYS A 127 -12.73 13.76 -0.20
CA LYS A 127 -12.15 13.23 -1.44
C LYS A 127 -11.77 11.75 -1.36
N ILE A 128 -11.38 11.26 -0.18
CA ILE A 128 -11.01 9.84 -0.01
C ILE A 128 -12.29 8.99 0.07
N SER A 129 -13.32 9.45 0.75
CA SER A 129 -14.62 8.78 0.80
C SER A 129 -15.23 8.66 -0.60
N ASP A 130 -15.27 9.74 -1.37
CA ASP A 130 -15.76 9.73 -2.76
C ASP A 130 -15.02 8.69 -3.61
N TYR A 131 -13.70 8.59 -3.44
CA TYR A 131 -12.89 7.63 -4.18
C TYR A 131 -13.26 6.18 -3.82
N ILE A 132 -13.52 5.90 -2.55
CA ILE A 132 -13.88 4.56 -2.06
C ILE A 132 -15.30 4.19 -2.51
N GLU A 133 -16.25 5.12 -2.51
CA GLU A 133 -17.63 4.82 -2.93
C GLU A 133 -17.76 4.54 -4.44
N LEU A 134 -16.86 5.11 -5.25
CA LEU A 134 -16.87 4.97 -6.71
C LEU A 134 -16.10 3.75 -7.24
N ASN A 135 -15.32 3.04 -6.40
CA ASN A 135 -14.42 1.95 -6.83
C ASN A 135 -14.57 0.69 -5.98
#